data_AF-A0A229SR95-F1
#
_entry.id   AF-A0A229SR95-F1
#
_cell.length_a   1.000
_cell.length_b   1.000
_cell.length_c   1.000
_cell.angle_alpha   90.00
_cell.angle_beta   90.00
_cell.angle_gamma   90.00
#
_symmetry.space_group_name_H-M   'P 1'
#
loop_
_entity.id
_entity.type
_entity.pdbx_description
1 polymer ?
#
loop_
_entity_poly.entity_id
_entity_poly.type
_entity_poly.pdbx_seq_one_letter_code
_entity_poly.pdbx_strand_id
1 'polypeptide(L)'
;MSQWAEGGWITVTPGDVIDYDAIYADIAADCATFKVMAAGYDEWSGEPVRQAIPKKTRLDLAPIPQTYRGLTYGMTELMALTKSRGWSHHANPVAEWCFARLRFATPPGTRTSCGPTNPTVRPSASGLMPCRPP
;
A
#
# COMPACT_ATOMS: atom_id res chain seq x y z
N MET A 1 17.85 -4.51 -7.26
CA MET A 1 16.85 -5.60 -7.12
C MET A 1 17.49 -6.88 -6.61
N SER A 2 18.65 -7.31 -7.17
CA SER A 2 19.39 -8.49 -6.70
C SER A 2 19.58 -8.54 -5.18
N GLN A 3 20.02 -7.45 -4.55
CA GLN A 3 20.24 -7.41 -3.09
C GLN A 3 19.00 -7.75 -2.24
N TRP A 4 17.79 -7.42 -2.70
CA TRP A 4 16.57 -7.69 -1.94
C TRP A 4 16.09 -9.12 -2.17
N ALA A 5 16.26 -9.63 -3.39
CA ALA A 5 15.95 -11.02 -3.72
C ALA A 5 16.94 -11.98 -3.02
N GLU A 6 18.24 -11.69 -3.10
CA GLU A 6 19.29 -12.44 -2.40
C GLU A 6 19.13 -12.37 -0.88
N GLY A 7 18.65 -11.23 -0.36
CA GLY A 7 18.34 -11.05 1.06
C GLY A 7 17.03 -11.67 1.52
N GLY A 8 16.27 -12.33 0.63
CA GLY A 8 14.99 -12.96 0.98
C GLY A 8 13.85 -11.98 1.30
N TRP A 9 14.00 -10.69 0.97
CA TRP A 9 12.99 -9.66 1.24
C TRP A 9 11.90 -9.59 0.18
N ILE A 10 12.20 -10.08 -1.03
CA ILE A 10 11.25 -10.17 -2.14
C ILE A 10 11.38 -11.54 -2.81
N THR A 11 10.25 -12.11 -3.21
CA THR A 11 10.19 -13.32 -4.04
C THR A 11 10.09 -12.90 -5.49
N VAL A 12 11.00 -13.38 -6.34
CA VAL A 12 10.99 -13.09 -7.77
C VAL A 12 10.22 -14.19 -8.48
N THR A 13 9.13 -13.83 -9.17
CA THR A 13 8.40 -14.75 -10.05
C THR A 13 9.03 -14.73 -11.44
N PRO A 14 9.30 -15.90 -12.06
CA PRO A 14 9.84 -15.94 -13.41
C PRO A 14 8.78 -15.49 -14.44
N GLY A 15 9.20 -14.68 -15.42
CA GLY A 15 8.35 -14.18 -16.49
C GLY A 15 7.98 -12.70 -16.35
N ASP A 16 7.22 -12.19 -17.31
CA ASP A 16 6.81 -10.78 -17.40
C ASP A 16 5.29 -10.60 -17.16
N VAL A 17 4.65 -11.65 -16.61
CA VAL A 17 3.22 -11.70 -16.32
C VAL A 17 3.03 -11.96 -14.83
N ILE A 18 2.02 -11.30 -14.25
CA ILE A 18 1.63 -11.49 -12.86
C ILE A 18 1.04 -12.90 -12.69
N ASP A 19 1.69 -13.74 -11.87
CA ASP A 19 1.16 -15.04 -11.46
C ASP A 19 0.19 -14.86 -10.28
N TYR A 20 -1.10 -14.80 -10.59
CA TYR A 20 -2.14 -14.66 -9.57
C TYR A 20 -2.32 -15.91 -8.72
N ASP A 21 -2.04 -17.11 -9.24
CA ASP A 21 -2.23 -18.34 -8.48
C ASP A 21 -1.18 -18.49 -7.39
N ALA A 22 0.07 -18.08 -7.65
CA ALA A 22 1.09 -17.95 -6.63
C ALA A 22 0.65 -16.98 -5.51
N ILE A 23 0.14 -15.80 -5.88
CA ILE A 23 -0.35 -14.80 -4.91
C ILE A 23 -1.49 -15.36 -4.04
N TYR A 24 -2.44 -16.08 -4.63
CA TYR A 24 -3.55 -16.66 -3.86
C TYR A 24 -3.09 -17.77 -2.91
N ALA A 25 -2.08 -18.56 -3.30
CA ALA A 25 -1.50 -19.57 -2.44
C ALA A 25 -0.79 -18.94 -1.23
N ASP A 26 -0.04 -17.86 -1.46
CA ASP A 26 0.65 -17.12 -0.39
C ASP A 26 -0.35 -16.51 0.59
N ILE A 27 -1.42 -15.86 0.10
CA ILE A 27 -2.49 -15.32 0.97
C ILE A 27 -3.16 -16.44 1.78
N ALA A 28 -3.38 -17.61 1.18
CA ALA A 28 -3.96 -18.75 1.88
C ALA A 28 -3.04 -19.27 3.00
N ALA A 29 -1.73 -19.35 2.74
CA ALA A 29 -0.72 -19.74 3.72
C ALA A 29 -0.63 -18.74 4.88
N ASP A 30 -0.70 -17.44 4.59
CA ASP A 30 -0.75 -16.39 5.60
C ASP A 30 -2.02 -16.49 6.44
N CYS A 31 -3.19 -16.75 5.84
CA CYS A 31 -4.44 -16.95 6.56
C CYS A 31 -4.45 -18.23 7.41
N ALA A 32 -3.62 -19.23 7.08
CA ALA A 32 -3.43 -20.41 7.91
C ALA A 32 -2.48 -20.15 9.10
N THR A 33 -1.55 -19.20 8.93
CA THR A 33 -0.54 -18.85 9.94
C THR A 33 -1.07 -17.80 10.92
N PHE A 34 -1.83 -16.82 10.43
CA PHE A 34 -2.35 -15.69 11.19
C PHE A 34 -3.87 -15.71 11.25
N LYS A 35 -4.44 -15.24 12.37
CA LYS A 35 -5.88 -14.97 12.46
C LYS A 35 -6.21 -13.66 11.74
N VAL A 36 -6.33 -13.72 10.42
CA VAL A 36 -6.69 -12.56 9.60
C VAL A 36 -8.19 -12.32 9.71
N MET A 37 -8.60 -11.12 10.15
CA MET A 37 -10.01 -10.77 10.31
C MET A 37 -10.64 -10.20 9.05
N ALA A 38 -9.91 -9.37 8.33
CA ALA A 38 -10.32 -8.76 7.08
C ALA A 38 -9.09 -8.23 6.34
N ALA A 39 -9.21 -8.03 5.03
CA ALA A 39 -8.20 -7.31 4.25
C ALA A 39 -8.84 -6.19 3.42
N GLY A 40 -8.12 -5.08 3.34
CA GLY A 40 -8.44 -4.01 2.41
C GLY A 40 -7.90 -4.31 1.02
N TYR A 41 -8.67 -3.98 -0.03
CA TYR A 41 -8.18 -4.10 -1.41
C TYR A 41 -8.35 -2.79 -2.19
N ASP A 42 -7.54 -2.63 -3.23
CA ASP A 42 -7.65 -1.52 -4.18
C ASP A 42 -8.80 -1.76 -5.15
N GLU A 43 -9.76 -0.84 -5.24
CA GLU A 43 -10.90 -0.93 -6.15
C GLU A 43 -10.52 -0.98 -7.63
N TRP A 44 -9.33 -0.49 -7.99
CA TRP A 44 -8.79 -0.56 -9.35
C TRP A 44 -8.08 -1.88 -9.65
N SER A 45 -7.88 -2.73 -8.63
CA SER A 45 -7.43 -4.10 -8.84
C SER A 45 -8.48 -4.85 -9.65
N GLY A 46 -8.03 -5.58 -10.68
CA GLY A 46 -8.93 -6.21 -11.64
C GLY A 46 -9.95 -7.13 -10.95
N GLU A 47 -11.18 -7.14 -11.48
CA GLU A 47 -12.29 -7.97 -11.01
C GLU A 47 -11.96 -9.46 -10.77
N PRO A 48 -11.04 -10.12 -11.52
CA PRO A 48 -10.65 -11.50 -11.25
C PRO A 48 -10.11 -11.72 -9.83
N VAL A 49 -9.37 -10.76 -9.29
CA VAL A 49 -8.71 -10.85 -7.97
C VAL A 49 -9.72 -10.75 -6.84
N ARG A 50 -10.63 -9.77 -6.95
CA ARG A 50 -11.66 -9.49 -5.95
C ARG A 50 -12.60 -10.67 -5.71
N GLN A 51 -12.91 -11.43 -6.75
CA GLN A 51 -13.78 -12.61 -6.63
C GLN A 51 -13.01 -13.87 -6.21
N ALA A 52 -11.75 -14.01 -6.61
CA ALA A 52 -10.96 -15.21 -6.37
C ALA A 52 -10.51 -15.33 -4.91
N ILE A 53 -10.06 -14.23 -4.29
CA ILE A 53 -9.52 -14.25 -2.91
C ILE A 53 -10.57 -14.77 -1.91
N PRO A 54 -11.79 -14.21 -1.79
CA PRO A 54 -12.76 -14.69 -0.80
C PRO A 54 -13.15 -16.16 -1.04
N LYS A 55 -13.23 -16.59 -2.30
CA LYS A 55 -13.55 -17.97 -2.67
C LYS A 55 -12.47 -18.95 -2.24
N LYS A 56 -11.19 -18.59 -2.39
CA LYS A 56 -10.04 -19.46 -2.10
C LYS A 56 -9.61 -19.40 -0.63
N THR A 57 -9.70 -18.25 0.03
CA THR A 57 -9.12 -18.03 1.36
C THR A 57 -10.14 -17.77 2.46
N ARG A 58 -11.43 -17.62 2.13
CA ARG A 58 -12.52 -17.23 3.06
C ARG A 58 -12.26 -15.91 3.79
N LEU A 59 -11.41 -15.06 3.21
CA LEU A 59 -11.07 -13.76 3.75
C LEU A 59 -12.11 -12.71 3.38
N ASP A 60 -12.58 -11.96 4.37
CA ASP A 60 -13.45 -10.82 4.13
C ASP A 60 -12.65 -9.65 3.53
N LEU A 61 -13.13 -9.16 2.38
CA LEU A 61 -12.49 -8.08 1.65
C LEU A 61 -13.31 -6.78 1.71
N ALA A 62 -12.65 -5.69 2.11
CA ALA A 62 -13.24 -4.36 2.14
C ALA A 62 -12.56 -3.45 1.09
N PRO A 63 -13.32 -2.73 0.25
CA PRO A 63 -12.71 -1.78 -0.68
C PRO A 63 -12.08 -0.61 0.07
N ILE A 64 -10.85 -0.24 -0.34
CA ILE A 64 -10.20 1.00 0.06
C ILE A 64 -10.11 1.90 -1.18
N PRO A 65 -10.96 2.95 -1.26
CA PRO A 65 -10.92 3.88 -2.38
C PRO A 65 -9.56 4.55 -2.48
N GLN A 66 -8.91 4.47 -3.66
CA GLN A 66 -7.63 5.13 -3.97
C GLN A 66 -7.84 6.63 -4.27
N THR A 67 -8.57 7.30 -3.39
CA THR A 67 -8.84 8.72 -3.44
C THR A 67 -8.25 9.38 -2.20
N TYR A 68 -8.03 10.69 -2.24
CA TYR A 68 -7.57 11.43 -1.05
C TYR A 68 -8.45 11.16 0.17
N ARG A 69 -9.77 11.10 0.01
CA ARG A 69 -10.69 10.84 1.13
C ARG A 69 -10.51 9.44 1.74
N GLY A 70 -10.25 8.42 0.92
CA GLY A 70 -10.00 7.06 1.41
C GLY A 70 -8.65 6.91 2.10
N LEU A 71 -7.61 7.52 1.55
CA LEU A 71 -6.22 7.35 2.02
C LEU A 71 -5.82 8.32 3.15
N THR A 72 -6.54 9.43 3.34
CA THR A 72 -6.22 10.44 4.37
C THR A 72 -6.16 9.86 5.78
N TYR A 73 -7.09 8.96 6.12
CA TYR A 73 -7.15 8.37 7.46
C TYR A 73 -5.91 7.51 7.73
N GLY A 74 -5.58 6.59 6.81
CA GLY A 74 -4.39 5.74 6.94
C GLY A 74 -3.09 6.56 6.98
N MET A 75 -2.98 7.60 6.15
CA MET A 75 -1.82 8.50 6.13
C MET A 75 -1.66 9.29 7.44
N THR A 76 -2.77 9.81 7.98
CA THR A 76 -2.74 10.59 9.22
C THR A 76 -2.32 9.72 10.40
N GLU A 77 -2.88 8.51 10.50
CA GLU A 77 -2.53 7.55 11.55
C GLU A 77 -1.07 7.09 11.44
N LEU A 78 -0.62 6.74 10.23
CA LEU A 78 0.78 6.36 10.00
C LEU A 78 1.75 7.48 10.40
N MET A 79 1.42 8.74 10.08
CA MET A 79 2.22 9.89 10.52
C MET A 79 2.23 10.04 12.04
N ALA A 80 1.10 9.85 12.70
CA ALA A 80 1.01 9.90 14.16
C ALA A 80 1.86 8.81 14.82
N LEU A 81 1.73 7.56 14.37
CA LEU A 81 2.51 6.42 14.85
C LEU A 81 4.02 6.60 14.61
N THR A 82 4.39 7.18 13.46
CA THR A 82 5.81 7.45 13.15
C THR A 82 6.37 8.51 14.09
N LYS A 83 5.63 9.59 14.36
CA LYS A 83 6.04 10.65 15.29
C LYS A 83 6.12 10.15 16.73
N SER A 84 5.19 9.30 17.15
CA SER A 84 5.19 8.71 18.49
C SER A 84 6.19 7.56 18.65
N ARG A 85 6.83 7.11 17.55
CA ARG A 85 7.65 5.88 17.49
C ARG A 85 6.88 4.65 17.97
N GLY A 86 5.56 4.64 17.76
CA GLY A 86 4.64 3.59 18.22
C GLY A 86 4.56 2.37 17.31
N TRP A 87 5.39 2.28 16.27
CA TRP A 87 5.40 1.16 15.34
C TRP A 87 6.81 0.90 14.80
N SER A 88 7.03 -0.30 14.26
CA SER A 88 8.30 -0.72 13.67
C SER A 88 8.05 -1.46 12.36
N HIS A 89 8.93 -1.24 11.38
CA HIS A 89 8.95 -1.98 10.10
C HIS A 89 9.97 -3.14 10.13
N HIS A 90 10.39 -3.59 11.32
CA HIS A 90 11.24 -4.77 11.53
C HIS A 90 12.56 -4.78 10.75
N ALA A 91 13.16 -3.60 10.55
CA ALA A 91 14.37 -3.41 9.75
C ALA A 91 14.23 -3.93 8.30
N ASN A 92 13.00 -3.96 7.76
CA ASN A 92 12.77 -4.32 6.37
C ASN A 92 13.32 -3.21 5.44
N PRO A 93 14.35 -3.49 4.62
CA PRO A 93 15.00 -2.49 3.77
C PRO A 93 14.12 -2.06 2.59
N VAL A 94 13.15 -2.90 2.18
CA VAL A 94 12.17 -2.55 1.14
C VAL A 94 11.18 -1.53 1.71
N ALA A 95 10.68 -1.77 2.92
CA ALA A 95 9.80 -0.83 3.60
C ALA A 95 10.51 0.51 3.84
N GLU A 96 11.75 0.48 4.32
CA GLU A 96 12.57 1.69 4.52
C GLU A 96 12.73 2.49 3.23
N TRP A 97 13.02 1.82 2.11
CA TRP A 97 13.12 2.47 0.82
C TRP A 97 11.79 3.11 0.38
N CYS A 98 10.67 2.42 0.56
CA CYS A 98 9.33 2.94 0.25
C CYS A 98 9.03 4.22 1.04
N PHE A 99 9.29 4.22 2.35
CA PHE A 99 9.06 5.40 3.19
C PHE A 99 10.01 6.55 2.86
N ALA A 100 11.29 6.27 2.57
CA ALA A 100 12.26 7.29 2.19
C ALA A 100 11.89 8.00 0.87
N ARG A 101 11.19 7.32 -0.04
CA ARG A 101 10.78 7.86 -1.34
C ARG A 101 9.33 8.31 -1.41
N LEU A 102 8.57 8.13 -0.35
CA LEU A 102 7.19 8.58 -0.27
C LEU A 102 7.12 10.10 -0.53
N ARG A 103 6.13 10.52 -1.31
CA ARG A 103 5.76 11.93 -1.49
C ARG A 103 4.29 12.04 -1.16
N PHE A 104 3.94 13.06 -0.40
CA PHE A 104 2.56 13.33 -0.04
C PHE A 104 2.07 14.60 -0.74
N ALA A 105 0.81 14.57 -1.15
CA ALA A 105 0.13 15.69 -1.75
C ALA A 105 -1.13 16.00 -0.96
N THR A 106 -1.48 17.28 -0.92
CA THR A 106 -2.73 17.78 -0.39
C THR A 106 -3.48 18.47 -1.53
N PRO A 107 -4.72 18.08 -1.84
CA PRO A 107 -5.45 18.70 -2.92
C PRO A 107 -5.76 20.17 -2.61
N PRO A 108 -5.85 21.04 -3.63
CA PRO A 108 -6.12 22.46 -3.43
C PRO A 108 -7.44 22.67 -2.67
N GLY A 109 -7.45 23.62 -1.72
CA GLY A 109 -8.67 24.02 -1.00
C GLY A 109 -9.06 23.18 0.22
N THR A 110 -8.33 22.09 0.54
CA THR A 110 -8.53 21.35 1.80
C THR A 110 -7.20 21.13 2.50
N ARG A 111 -7.10 21.42 3.80
CA ARG A 111 -5.84 21.25 4.58
C ARG A 111 -5.76 19.90 5.30
N THR A 112 -6.88 19.19 5.37
CA THR A 112 -7.02 17.95 6.14
C THR A 112 -6.87 16.70 5.29
N SER A 113 -7.06 16.80 3.97
CA SER A 113 -6.95 15.66 3.06
C SER A 113 -5.51 15.49 2.60
N CYS A 114 -4.94 14.29 2.73
CA CYS A 114 -3.60 13.99 2.23
C CYS A 114 -3.50 12.56 1.70
N GLY A 115 -2.60 12.35 0.74
CA GLY A 115 -2.40 11.03 0.14
C GLY A 115 -1.03 10.89 -0.52
N PRO A 116 -0.57 9.65 -0.74
CA PRO A 116 0.63 9.39 -1.53
C PRO A 116 0.44 9.87 -2.97
N THR A 117 1.49 10.42 -3.58
CA THR A 117 1.46 10.89 -4.97
C THR A 117 2.59 10.31 -5.79
N ASN A 118 2.29 10.00 -7.05
CA ASN A 118 3.29 9.57 -8.02
C ASN A 118 4.04 10.80 -8.56
N PRO A 119 5.38 10.87 -8.44
CA PRO A 119 6.17 12.02 -8.88
C PRO A 119 6.04 12.36 -10.37
N THR A 120 5.65 11.41 -11.23
CA THR A 120 5.51 11.64 -12.67
C THR A 120 4.16 12.23 -13.07
N VAL A 121 3.16 12.18 -12.18
CA VAL A 121 1.88 12.86 -12.41
C VAL A 121 2.13 14.33 -12.10
N ARG A 122 2.32 15.13 -13.15
CA ARG A 122 2.29 16.59 -13.01
C ARG A 122 0.99 16.93 -12.28
N PRO A 123 1.04 17.70 -11.18
CA PRO A 123 -0.20 18.23 -10.63
C PRO A 123 -0.89 18.96 -11.77
N SER A 124 -2.15 18.60 -12.08
CA SER A 124 -2.93 19.39 -13.01
C SER A 124 -2.85 20.84 -12.52
N ALA A 125 -2.72 21.78 -13.45
CA ALA A 125 -2.28 23.17 -13.23
C ALA A 125 -3.16 24.03 -12.30
N SER A 126 -3.95 23.43 -11.42
CA SER A 126 -4.61 24.08 -10.29
C SER A 126 -3.93 23.68 -8.98
N GLY A 127 -2.93 24.48 -8.56
CA GLY A 127 -2.78 24.84 -7.15
C GLY A 127 -2.26 23.81 -6.12
N LEU A 128 -1.53 22.75 -6.49
CA LEU A 128 -0.87 21.91 -5.49
C LEU A 128 0.37 22.61 -4.91
N MET A 129 0.23 23.15 -3.69
CA MET A 129 1.36 23.57 -2.86
C MET A 129 2.03 22.32 -2.27
N PRO A 130 3.36 22.15 -2.43
CA PRO A 130 4.08 21.16 -1.65
C PRO A 130 3.95 21.53 -0.18
N CYS A 131 3.39 20.62 0.63
CA CYS A 131 3.35 20.79 2.07
C CYS A 131 4.79 20.88 2.58
N ARG A 132 5.19 22.08 2.98
CA ARG A 132 6.47 22.32 3.64
C ARG A 132 6.42 21.63 5.02
N PRO A 133 7.39 20.77 5.36
CA PRO A 133 7.46 20.25 6.72
C PRO A 133 7.71 21.42 7.70
N PRO A 134 7.30 21.29 8.98
CA PRO A 134 7.55 22.29 10.01
C PRO A 134 9.05 22.54 10.21
#